data_AF-A0A7C3G586-F1
#
_entry.id   AF-A0A7C3G586-F1
#
_cell.length_a   1.000
_cell.length_b   1.000
_cell.length_c   1.000
_cell.angle_alpha   90.00
_cell.angle_beta   90.00
_cell.angle_gamma   90.00
#
_symmetry.space_group_name_H-M   'P 1'
#
loop_
_entity.id
_entity.type
_entity.pdbx_description
1 polymer ?
#
loop_
_entity_poly.entity_id
_entity_poly.type
_entity_poly.pdbx_seq_one_letter_code
_entity_poly.pdbx_strand_id
1 'polypeptide(L)'
;EILQALKDARTAMGDSQDALNDDLLYRSSRAQSNAIDALREAGEGLARAAEAQSKNAQNDGQGQSNGNADPFGRDQNGGGVGDQVEVPEISDQKRVRDLLDELRRRSSEQEREKIERDYIDRLLERF
;
A
#
# COMPACT_ATOMS: atom_id res chain seq x y z
N GLU A 1 -24.99 -4.79 -6.11
CA GLU A 1 -23.61 -4.57 -6.61
C GLU A 1 -22.58 -4.82 -5.51
N ILE A 2 -22.54 -4.04 -4.43
CA ILE A 2 -21.58 -4.25 -3.31
C ILE A 2 -21.54 -5.69 -2.77
N LEU A 3 -22.71 -6.28 -2.45
CA LEU A 3 -22.78 -7.66 -1.94
C LEU A 3 -22.32 -8.71 -2.95
N GLN A 4 -22.45 -8.41 -4.25
CA GLN A 4 -21.99 -9.32 -5.30
C GLN A 4 -20.47 -9.26 -5.40
N ALA A 5 -19.90 -8.05 -5.47
CA ALA A 5 -18.46 -7.83 -5.48
C ALA A 5 -17.77 -8.45 -4.23
N LEU A 6 -18.38 -8.39 -3.04
CA LEU A 6 -17.87 -9.07 -1.85
C LEU A 6 -17.92 -10.62 -1.94
N LYS A 7 -18.94 -11.17 -2.62
CA LYS A 7 -19.01 -12.62 -2.87
C LYS A 7 -17.95 -13.04 -3.87
N ASP A 8 -17.76 -12.27 -4.93
CA ASP A 8 -16.78 -12.54 -5.97
C ASP A 8 -15.35 -12.46 -5.40
N ALA A 9 -15.08 -11.48 -4.54
CA ALA A 9 -13.83 -11.38 -3.79
C ALA A 9 -13.56 -12.62 -2.91
N ARG A 10 -14.60 -13.11 -2.21
CA ARG A 10 -14.48 -14.31 -1.36
C ARG A 10 -14.18 -15.55 -2.19
N THR A 11 -14.89 -15.74 -3.30
CA THR A 11 -14.67 -16.88 -4.21
C THR A 11 -13.25 -16.86 -4.75
N ALA A 12 -12.79 -15.71 -5.26
CA ALA A 12 -11.45 -15.56 -5.81
C ALA A 12 -10.34 -15.76 -4.76
N MET A 13 -10.54 -15.39 -3.50
CA MET A 13 -9.62 -15.73 -2.41
C MET A 13 -9.61 -17.23 -2.10
N GLY A 14 -10.76 -17.90 -2.17
CA GLY A 14 -10.85 -19.37 -2.06
C GLY A 14 -10.03 -20.06 -3.15
N ASP A 15 -10.21 -19.63 -4.40
CA ASP A 15 -9.44 -20.15 -5.54
C ASP A 15 -7.93 -19.89 -5.37
N SER A 16 -7.56 -18.75 -4.80
CA SER A 16 -6.16 -18.43 -4.49
C SER A 16 -5.59 -19.37 -3.43
N GLN A 17 -6.34 -19.64 -2.36
CA GLN A 17 -5.94 -20.56 -1.30
C GLN A 17 -5.75 -21.98 -1.83
N ASP A 18 -6.68 -22.47 -2.65
CA ASP A 18 -6.57 -23.78 -3.29
C ASP A 18 -5.34 -23.85 -4.20
N ALA A 19 -5.09 -22.80 -5.00
CA ALA A 19 -3.89 -22.72 -5.82
C ALA A 19 -2.58 -22.67 -5.01
N LEU A 20 -2.57 -22.07 -3.81
CA LEU A 20 -1.41 -22.10 -2.91
C LEU A 20 -1.17 -23.50 -2.35
N ASN A 21 -2.24 -24.23 -1.99
CA ASN A 21 -2.14 -25.60 -1.51
C ASN A 21 -1.56 -26.55 -2.58
N ASP A 22 -1.78 -26.22 -3.86
CA ASP A 22 -1.28 -26.97 -5.02
C ASP A 22 0.08 -26.46 -5.54
N ASP A 23 0.75 -25.54 -4.83
CA ASP A 23 2.00 -24.86 -5.25
C ASP A 23 1.90 -24.10 -6.60
N LEU A 24 0.69 -23.75 -7.03
CA LEU A 24 0.40 -23.03 -8.27
C LEU A 24 0.44 -21.51 -8.08
N LEU A 25 1.63 -20.98 -7.74
CA LEU A 25 1.84 -19.56 -7.40
C LEU A 25 1.28 -18.56 -8.43
N TYR A 26 1.42 -18.85 -9.73
CA TYR A 26 0.89 -17.97 -10.78
C TYR A 26 -0.64 -17.91 -10.77
N ARG A 27 -1.30 -19.04 -10.53
CA ARG A 27 -2.77 -19.08 -10.45
C ARG A 27 -3.26 -18.42 -9.18
N SER A 28 -2.58 -18.64 -8.06
CA SER A 28 -2.86 -17.95 -6.79
C SER A 28 -2.76 -16.43 -6.95
N SER A 29 -1.65 -15.94 -7.52
CA SER A 29 -1.46 -14.50 -7.74
C SER A 29 -2.57 -13.89 -8.58
N ARG A 30 -3.01 -14.58 -9.65
CA ARG A 30 -4.10 -14.09 -10.50
C ARG A 30 -5.45 -14.07 -9.76
N ALA A 31 -5.75 -15.13 -9.01
CA ALA A 31 -6.97 -15.22 -8.22
C ALA A 31 -6.99 -14.15 -7.11
N GLN A 32 -5.85 -13.91 -6.46
CA GLN A 32 -5.69 -12.83 -5.50
C GLN A 32 -5.94 -11.45 -6.13
N SER A 33 -5.38 -11.16 -7.31
CA SER A 33 -5.65 -9.90 -8.02
C SER A 33 -7.13 -9.69 -8.30
N ASN A 34 -7.82 -10.73 -8.80
CA ASN A 34 -9.27 -10.68 -9.03
C ASN A 34 -10.04 -10.38 -7.73
N ALA A 35 -9.61 -10.94 -6.59
CA ALA A 35 -10.22 -10.64 -5.31
C ALA A 35 -10.04 -9.18 -4.87
N ILE A 36 -8.85 -8.62 -5.09
CA ILE A 36 -8.55 -7.22 -4.78
C ILE A 36 -9.39 -6.28 -5.64
N ASP A 37 -9.55 -6.57 -6.93
CA ASP A 37 -10.37 -5.77 -7.84
C ASP A 37 -11.84 -5.76 -7.41
N ALA A 38 -12.38 -6.93 -7.04
CA ALA A 38 -13.74 -7.04 -6.52
C ALA A 38 -13.93 -6.31 -5.17
N LEU A 39 -12.93 -6.32 -4.28
CA LEU A 39 -12.96 -5.54 -3.04
C LEU A 39 -12.94 -4.02 -3.31
N ARG A 40 -12.19 -3.56 -4.32
CA ARG A 40 -12.18 -2.16 -4.73
C ARG A 40 -13.55 -1.72 -5.24
N GLU A 41 -14.17 -2.53 -6.10
CA GLU A 41 -15.53 -2.26 -6.60
C GLU A 41 -16.56 -2.18 -5.46
N ALA A 42 -16.50 -3.10 -4.50
CA ALA A 42 -17.35 -3.06 -3.31
C ALA A 42 -17.10 -1.78 -2.48
N GLY A 43 -15.83 -1.39 -2.34
CA GLY A 43 -15.42 -0.19 -1.62
C GLY A 43 -15.92 1.10 -2.27
N GLU A 44 -15.79 1.23 -3.59
CA GLU A 44 -16.33 2.35 -4.34
C GLU A 44 -17.86 2.43 -4.24
N GLY A 45 -18.54 1.29 -4.28
CA GLY A 45 -19.99 1.24 -4.08
C GLY A 45 -20.41 1.74 -2.70
N LEU A 46 -19.67 1.37 -1.65
CA LEU A 46 -19.92 1.85 -0.29
C LEU A 46 -19.64 3.35 -0.14
N ALA A 47 -18.56 3.86 -0.73
CA ALA A 47 -18.25 5.29 -0.73
C ALA A 47 -19.35 6.10 -1.42
N ARG A 48 -19.83 5.67 -2.59
CA ARG A 48 -20.96 6.29 -3.29
C ARG A 48 -22.24 6.29 -2.44
N ALA A 49 -22.53 5.21 -1.73
CA ALA A 49 -23.69 5.12 -0.85
C ALA A 49 -23.60 6.08 0.35
N ALA A 50 -22.41 6.21 0.96
CA ALA A 50 -22.17 7.13 2.06
C ALA A 50 -22.28 8.61 1.62
N GLU A 51 -21.74 8.96 0.45
CA GLU A 51 -21.88 10.30 -0.13
C GLU A 51 -23.35 10.65 -0.40
N ALA A 52 -24.13 9.71 -0.94
CA ALA A 52 -25.55 9.91 -1.19
C ALA A 52 -26.34 10.14 0.11
N GLN A 53 -25.99 9.41 1.18
CA GLN A 53 -26.60 9.58 2.50
C GLN A 53 -26.25 10.94 3.14
N SER A 54 -24.98 11.38 3.02
CA SER A 54 -24.52 12.68 3.52
C SER A 54 -25.20 13.86 2.81
N LYS A 55 -25.38 13.76 1.48
CA LYS A 55 -26.11 14.78 0.70
C LYS A 55 -27.58 14.90 1.12
N ASN A 56 -28.20 13.80 1.54
CA ASN A 56 -29.59 13.79 1.98
C ASN A 56 -29.75 14.39 3.40
N ALA A 57 -28.78 14.17 4.28
CA ALA A 57 -28.75 14.75 5.63
C ALA A 57 -28.54 16.29 5.64
N GLN A 58 -27.98 16.84 4.56
CA GLN A 58 -27.72 18.28 4.44
C GLN A 58 -28.95 19.09 4.00
N ASN A 59 -30.03 18.42 3.57
CA ASN A 59 -31.29 19.06 3.16
C ASN A 59 -32.32 19.18 4.31
N ASP A 60 -32.13 18.45 5.41
CA ASP A 60 -32.85 18.62 6.68
C ASP A 60 -32.02 19.55 7.58
N GLY A 61 -32.30 20.84 7.51
CA GLY A 61 -31.50 21.90 8.13
C GLY A 61 -31.17 21.68 9.61
N GLN A 62 -29.94 21.27 9.89
CA GLN A 62 -29.27 21.57 11.15
C GLN A 62 -27.75 21.49 10.94
N GLY A 63 -27.11 22.66 11.03
CA GLY A 63 -25.68 22.76 10.88
C GLY A 63 -24.96 22.01 11.98
N GLN A 64 -23.91 21.28 11.62
CA GLN A 64 -22.69 21.25 12.41
C GLN A 64 -21.55 20.69 11.57
N SER A 65 -20.58 21.57 11.34
CA SER A 65 -19.20 21.25 11.04
C SER A 65 -18.74 20.00 11.80
N ASN A 66 -18.55 18.88 11.10
CA ASN A 66 -17.57 17.87 11.49
C ASN A 66 -17.35 16.84 10.38
N GLY A 67 -16.08 16.69 10.01
CA GLY A 67 -15.54 15.42 9.53
C GLY A 67 -15.45 15.28 8.02
N ASN A 68 -14.26 15.61 7.49
CA ASN A 68 -13.60 14.77 6.48
C ASN A 68 -13.34 13.36 7.07
N ALA A 69 -14.38 12.68 7.54
CA ALA A 69 -14.32 11.33 8.06
C ALA A 69 -14.53 10.41 6.86
N ASP A 70 -13.47 9.69 6.49
CA ASP A 70 -13.55 8.60 5.53
C ASP A 70 -14.74 7.70 5.89
N PRO A 71 -15.65 7.38 4.95
CA PRO A 71 -16.77 6.49 5.19
C PRO A 71 -16.39 5.08 5.68
N PHE A 72 -15.11 4.69 5.66
CA PHE A 72 -14.59 3.48 6.31
C PHE A 72 -14.09 3.68 7.74
N GLY A 73 -14.25 4.88 8.31
CA GLY A 73 -13.79 5.19 9.66
C GLY A 73 -12.29 5.01 9.83
N ARG A 74 -11.53 5.07 8.73
CA ARG A 74 -10.06 5.03 8.81
C ARG A 74 -9.61 6.34 9.43
N ASP A 75 -9.00 6.22 10.60
CA ASP A 75 -8.15 7.28 11.12
C ASP A 75 -7.11 7.62 10.04
N GLN A 76 -6.91 8.89 9.76
CA GLN A 76 -5.81 9.31 8.88
C GLN A 76 -4.44 8.96 9.49
N ASN A 77 -4.41 8.49 10.74
CA ASN A 77 -3.26 7.86 11.37
C ASN A 77 -3.33 6.34 11.23
N GLY A 78 -2.39 5.80 10.47
CA GLY A 78 -2.36 4.44 9.97
C GLY A 78 -2.43 3.34 11.03
N GLY A 79 -3.04 2.22 10.63
CA GLY A 79 -3.13 1.02 11.44
C GLY A 79 -3.81 -0.14 10.71
N GLY A 80 -3.53 -0.33 9.42
CA GLY A 80 -3.96 -1.50 8.66
C GLY A 80 -3.00 -2.65 8.88
N VAL A 81 -3.50 -3.77 9.42
CA VAL A 81 -2.77 -5.04 9.56
C VAL A 81 -2.35 -5.51 8.17
N GLY A 82 -1.09 -5.24 7.80
CA GLY A 82 -0.49 -5.63 6.53
C GLY A 82 0.49 -4.62 5.93
N ASP A 83 0.55 -3.38 6.43
CA ASP A 83 1.34 -2.32 5.78
C ASP A 83 2.12 -1.47 6.79
N GLN A 84 2.94 -2.11 7.62
CA GLN A 84 4.04 -1.41 8.28
C GLN A 84 5.22 -1.30 7.30
N VAL A 85 4.94 -0.92 6.06
CA VAL A 85 5.93 -0.26 5.23
C VAL A 85 5.84 1.20 5.66
N GLU A 86 6.74 1.58 6.55
CA GLU A 86 7.02 2.98 6.86
C GLU A 86 7.37 3.65 5.53
N VAL A 87 6.40 4.31 4.89
CA VAL A 87 6.63 5.08 3.68
C VAL A 87 7.55 6.22 4.12
N PRO A 88 8.84 6.22 3.73
CA PRO A 88 9.79 7.17 4.29
C PRO A 88 9.33 8.58 3.95
N GLU A 89 9.37 9.48 4.93
CA GLU A 89 8.97 10.87 4.72
C GLU A 89 9.88 11.53 3.66
N ILE A 90 9.45 12.66 3.08
CA ILE A 90 10.25 13.42 2.11
C ILE A 90 11.64 13.78 2.69
N SER A 91 11.79 13.88 4.02
CA SER A 91 13.09 14.05 4.69
C SER A 91 13.97 12.80 4.62
N ASP A 92 13.39 11.61 4.72
CA ASP A 92 14.14 10.35 4.70
C ASP A 92 14.65 10.04 3.29
N GLN A 93 13.86 10.36 2.26
CA GLN A 93 14.33 10.27 0.87
C GLN A 93 15.55 11.16 0.63
N LYS A 94 15.55 12.39 1.15
CA LYS A 94 16.72 13.29 1.04
C LYS A 94 17.93 12.70 1.77
N ARG A 95 17.75 12.23 2.99
CA ARG A 95 18.82 11.60 3.78
C ARG A 95 19.42 10.36 3.12
N VAL A 96 18.59 9.55 2.47
CA VAL A 96 19.05 8.39 1.69
C VAL A 96 19.85 8.82 0.47
N ARG A 97 19.42 9.89 -0.23
CA ARG A 97 20.17 10.44 -1.38
C ARG A 97 21.53 10.98 -0.93
N ASP A 98 21.58 11.75 0.15
CA ASP A 98 22.82 12.29 0.70
C ASP A 98 23.79 11.16 1.09
N LEU A 99 23.29 10.07 1.66
CA LEU A 99 24.10 8.91 2.02
C LEU A 99 24.65 8.17 0.79
N LEU A 100 23.83 7.95 -0.24
CA LEU A 100 24.26 7.30 -1.48
C LEU A 100 25.29 8.14 -2.24
N ASP A 101 25.15 9.46 -2.23
CA ASP A 101 26.10 10.37 -2.87
C ASP A 101 27.45 10.36 -2.14
N GLU A 102 27.44 10.33 -0.80
CA GLU A 102 28.67 10.16 -0.01
C GLU A 102 29.32 8.79 -0.28
N LEU A 103 28.55 7.70 -0.38
CA LEU A 103 29.09 6.38 -0.73
C LEU A 103 29.75 6.37 -2.12
N ARG A 104 29.13 6.99 -3.14
CA ARG A 104 29.71 7.11 -4.49
C ARG A 104 30.96 7.98 -4.53
N ARG A 105 30.99 9.05 -3.73
CA ARG A 105 32.19 9.87 -3.57
C ARG A 105 33.33 9.03 -3.00
N ARG A 106 33.06 8.25 -1.96
CA ARG A 106 34.05 7.39 -1.30
C ARG A 106 34.51 6.21 -2.15
N SER A 107 33.64 5.65 -2.99
CA SER A 107 34.03 4.58 -3.91
C SER A 107 35.02 5.06 -4.98
N SER A 108 34.99 6.35 -5.31
CA SER A 108 35.88 6.97 -6.30
C SER A 108 37.28 7.31 -5.75
N GLU A 109 37.49 7.21 -4.43
CA GLU A 109 38.78 7.47 -3.79
C GLU A 109 39.71 6.24 -3.89
N GLN A 110 40.56 6.23 -4.93
CA GLN A 110 41.50 5.12 -5.21
C GLN A 110 42.54 4.88 -4.11
N GLU A 111 42.77 5.83 -3.21
CA GLU A 111 43.74 5.69 -2.11
C GLU A 111 43.21 4.84 -0.94
N ARG A 112 41.92 4.49 -0.91
CA ARG A 112 41.33 3.66 0.15
C ARG A 112 41.85 2.22 0.11
N GLU A 113 41.82 1.56 1.26
CA GLU A 113 42.13 0.13 1.33
C GLU A 113 41.16 -0.69 0.49
N LYS A 114 41.67 -1.75 -0.16
CA LYS A 114 40.88 -2.59 -1.07
C LYS A 114 39.63 -3.18 -0.40
N ILE A 115 39.76 -3.56 0.87
CA ILE A 115 38.67 -4.14 1.68
C ILE A 115 37.53 -3.13 1.87
N GLU A 116 37.86 -1.85 2.09
CA GLU A 116 36.84 -0.81 2.25
C GLU A 116 36.09 -0.53 0.94
N ARG A 117 36.80 -0.51 -0.20
CA ARG A 117 36.16 -0.36 -1.52
C ARG A 117 35.19 -1.50 -1.81
N ASP A 118 35.62 -2.73 -1.58
CA ASP A 118 34.78 -3.93 -1.77
C ASP A 118 33.56 -3.93 -0.81
N TYR A 119 33.64 -3.26 0.34
CA TYR A 119 32.51 -3.07 1.24
C TYR A 119 31.54 -1.98 0.73
N ILE A 120 32.06 -0.86 0.23
CA ILE A 120 31.25 0.23 -0.33
C ILE A 120 30.51 -0.23 -1.59
N ASP A 121 31.16 -0.99 -2.46
CA ASP A 121 30.55 -1.49 -3.70
C ASP A 121 29.35 -2.42 -3.41
N ARG A 122 29.50 -3.34 -2.45
CA ARG A 122 28.39 -4.21 -1.99
C ARG A 122 27.23 -3.42 -1.39
N LEU A 123 27.53 -2.30 -0.72
CA LEU A 123 26.50 -1.45 -0.15
C LEU A 123 25.73 -0.69 -1.23
N LEU A 124 26.41 -0.26 -2.29
CA LEU A 124 25.80 0.38 -3.47
C LEU A 124 25.01 -0.58 -4.36
N GLU A 125 25.33 -1.88 -4.38
CA GLU A 125 24.52 -2.88 -5.11
C GLU A 125 23.23 -3.26 -4.39
N ARG A 126 23.21 -3.15 -3.05
CA ARG A 126 22.09 -3.58 -2.21
C ARG A 126 20.97 -2.55 -2.09
N PHE A 127 21.28 -1.27 -2.30
CA PHE A 127 20.40 -0.12 -2.06
C PHE A 127 20.36 0.82 -3.27
#